data_AF-A0A944ZZD5-F1
#
_entry.id   AF-A0A944ZZD5-F1
#
_cell.length_a   1.000
_cell.length_b   1.000
_cell.length_c   1.000
_cell.angle_alpha   90.00
_cell.angle_beta   90.00
_cell.angle_gamma   90.00
#
_symmetry.space_group_name_H-M   'P 1'
#
loop_
_entity.id
_entity.type
_entity.pdbx_description
1 polymer ?
#
loop_
_entity_poly.entity_id
_entity_poly.type
_entity_poly.pdbx_seq_one_letter_code
_entity_poly.pdbx_strand_id
1 'polypeptide(L)'
;MSDQKDPAQAQDDEGDELAKIKELAARAQADLQNAKARMEKEAQEIRGYAMQGLIEKLLPTISNFQRAFEHLPEDLADHDWIKGLQATEQQLMSDLTAVGLKQIDSLGKPVDPQQHEVLQAAAGEKDIVVTVMEEGYMLNEKVIRPAKVVVGNGE
;
A
#
# COMPACT_ATOMS: atom_id res chain seq x y z
N MET A 1 -40.59 51.51 34.34
CA MET A 1 -40.72 50.22 35.03
C MET A 1 -39.53 49.39 34.60
N SER A 2 -38.50 49.39 35.43
CA SER A 2 -37.26 48.67 35.16
C SER A 2 -37.49 47.24 35.60
N ASP A 3 -37.63 46.31 34.65
CA ASP A 3 -37.57 44.87 34.92
C ASP A 3 -36.16 44.53 35.41
N GLN A 4 -35.96 44.62 36.72
CA GLN A 4 -34.73 44.21 37.37
C GLN A 4 -34.90 42.72 37.69
N LYS A 5 -34.32 41.86 36.84
CA LYS A 5 -34.32 40.39 37.02
C LYS A 5 -33.92 40.03 38.47
N ASP A 6 -34.66 39.11 39.07
CA ASP A 6 -34.40 38.59 40.41
C ASP A 6 -32.96 38.04 40.49
N PRO A 7 -32.14 38.40 41.50
CA PRO A 7 -30.74 38.00 41.56
C PRO A 7 -30.52 36.47 41.59
N ALA A 8 -31.50 35.70 42.07
CA ALA A 8 -31.46 34.24 42.01
C ALA A 8 -31.66 33.69 40.57
N GLN A 9 -32.55 34.30 39.78
CA GLN A 9 -32.73 33.94 38.36
C GLN A 9 -31.53 34.32 37.50
N ALA A 10 -30.86 35.43 37.82
CA ALA A 10 -29.63 35.82 37.13
C ALA A 10 -28.46 34.83 37.38
N GLN A 11 -28.36 34.28 38.58
CA GLN A 11 -27.34 33.28 38.94
C GLN A 11 -27.60 31.91 38.29
N ASP A 12 -28.87 31.49 38.22
CA ASP A 12 -29.26 30.24 37.55
C ASP A 12 -29.04 30.32 36.02
N ASP A 13 -29.37 31.46 35.39
CA ASP A 13 -29.10 31.71 33.96
C ASP A 13 -27.58 31.69 33.67
N GLU A 14 -26.75 32.32 34.51
CA GLU A 14 -25.29 32.29 34.37
C GLU A 14 -24.73 30.87 34.51
N GLY A 15 -25.26 30.07 35.45
CA GLY A 15 -24.86 28.67 35.64
C GLY A 15 -25.19 27.79 34.43
N ASP A 16 -26.36 27.99 33.83
CA ASP A 16 -26.81 27.24 32.66
C ASP A 16 -26.04 27.66 31.39
N GLU A 17 -25.70 28.94 31.25
CA GLU A 17 -24.84 29.44 30.17
C GLU A 17 -23.40 28.93 30.31
N LEU A 18 -22.84 28.91 31.53
CA LEU A 18 -21.55 28.30 31.85
C LEU A 18 -21.53 26.80 31.51
N ALA A 19 -22.61 26.07 31.81
CA ALA A 19 -22.73 24.66 31.47
C ALA A 19 -22.73 24.43 29.96
N LYS A 20 -23.51 25.23 29.20
CA LYS A 20 -23.54 25.18 27.73
C LYS A 20 -22.19 25.48 27.10
N ILE A 21 -21.48 26.50 27.60
CA ILE A 21 -20.12 26.83 27.12
C ILE A 21 -19.14 25.70 27.41
N LYS A 22 -19.20 25.07 28.59
CA LYS A 22 -18.34 23.92 28.92
C LYS A 22 -18.63 22.71 28.05
N GLU A 23 -19.90 22.40 27.78
CA GLU A 23 -20.28 21.31 26.87
C GLU A 23 -19.77 21.59 25.44
N LEU A 24 -19.97 22.81 24.95
CA LEU A 24 -19.49 23.22 23.63
C LEU A 24 -17.96 23.13 23.54
N ALA A 25 -17.25 23.59 24.57
CA ALA A 25 -15.80 23.51 24.64
C ALA A 25 -15.30 22.05 24.67
N ALA A 26 -15.94 21.17 25.46
CA ALA A 26 -15.60 19.75 25.51
C ALA A 26 -15.85 19.06 24.16
N ARG A 27 -16.96 19.38 23.49
CA ARG A 27 -17.28 18.86 22.15
C ARG A 27 -16.26 19.36 21.11
N ALA A 28 -15.97 20.66 21.10
CA ALA A 28 -14.97 21.23 20.19
C ALA A 28 -13.57 20.63 20.42
N GLN A 29 -13.21 20.34 21.66
CA GLN A 29 -11.96 19.65 21.99
C GLN A 29 -11.94 18.22 21.45
N ALA A 30 -13.04 17.47 21.59
CA ALA A 30 -13.15 16.12 21.05
C ALA A 30 -13.09 16.11 19.51
N ASP A 31 -13.79 17.03 18.86
CA ASP A 31 -13.77 17.19 17.40
C ASP A 31 -12.36 17.51 16.89
N LEU A 32 -11.63 18.38 17.60
CA LEU A 32 -10.24 18.69 17.29
C LEU A 32 -9.32 17.46 17.43
N GLN A 33 -9.49 16.66 18.48
CA GLN A 33 -8.72 15.43 18.68
C GLN A 33 -9.00 14.40 17.56
N ASN A 34 -10.27 14.21 17.22
CA ASN A 34 -10.67 13.32 16.12
C ASN A 34 -10.14 13.81 14.77
N ALA A 35 -10.17 15.12 14.51
CA ALA A 35 -9.61 15.71 13.30
C ALA A 35 -8.09 15.51 13.22
N LYS A 36 -7.35 15.71 14.31
CA LYS A 36 -5.90 15.45 14.37
C LYS A 36 -5.57 13.99 14.09
N ALA A 37 -6.27 13.06 14.73
CA ALA A 37 -6.06 11.62 14.51
C ALA A 37 -6.33 11.24 13.04
N ARG A 38 -7.38 11.80 12.43
CA ARG A 38 -7.69 11.58 11.01
C ARG A 38 -6.59 12.15 10.10
N MET A 39 -6.17 13.38 10.33
CA MET A 39 -5.10 14.02 9.53
C MET A 39 -3.78 13.26 9.64
N GLU A 40 -3.45 12.72 10.81
CA GLU A 40 -2.24 11.95 11.01
C GLU A 40 -2.28 10.61 10.26
N LYS A 41 -3.43 9.93 10.25
CA LYS A 41 -3.66 8.74 9.44
C LYS A 41 -3.52 9.03 7.94
N GLU A 42 -4.18 10.08 7.44
CA GLU A 42 -4.07 10.50 6.04
C GLU A 42 -2.63 10.84 5.66
N ALA A 43 -1.89 11.53 6.53
CA ALA A 43 -0.48 11.86 6.30
C ALA A 43 0.42 10.61 6.28
N GLN A 44 0.13 9.60 7.12
CA GLN A 44 0.83 8.32 7.08
C GLN A 44 0.55 7.57 5.79
N GLU A 45 -0.70 7.53 5.32
CA GLU A 45 -1.07 6.91 4.05
C GLU A 45 -0.37 7.60 2.86
N ILE A 46 -0.42 8.94 2.80
CA ILE A 46 0.27 9.72 1.75
C ILE A 46 1.77 9.42 1.75
N ARG A 47 2.41 9.38 2.93
CA ARG A 47 3.84 9.04 3.02
C ARG A 47 4.13 7.61 2.57
N GLY A 48 3.29 6.65 2.95
CA GLY A 48 3.43 5.25 2.56
C GLY A 48 3.34 5.02 1.04
N TYR A 49 2.63 5.88 0.32
CA TYR A 49 2.45 5.78 -1.13
C TYR A 49 3.13 6.90 -1.93
N ALA A 50 3.86 7.81 -1.28
CA ALA A 50 4.55 8.92 -1.95
C ALA A 50 5.53 8.44 -3.03
N MET A 51 6.13 7.26 -2.82
CA MET A 51 7.07 6.63 -3.75
C MET A 51 6.39 5.69 -4.77
N GLN A 52 5.07 5.45 -4.67
CA GLN A 52 4.36 4.48 -5.52
C GLN A 52 4.67 4.69 -7.00
N GLY A 53 4.43 5.91 -7.52
CA GLY A 53 4.64 6.21 -8.94
C GLY A 53 6.09 6.17 -9.40
N LEU A 54 7.06 6.33 -8.48
CA LEU A 54 8.48 6.13 -8.81
C LEU A 54 8.80 4.64 -8.89
N ILE A 55 8.35 3.85 -7.91
CA ILE A 55 8.58 2.40 -7.85
C ILE A 55 7.94 1.72 -9.07
N GLU A 56 6.70 2.06 -9.42
CA GLU A 56 6.01 1.54 -10.61
C GLU A 56 6.83 1.77 -11.90
N LYS A 57 7.49 2.93 -12.03
CA LYS A 57 8.37 3.23 -13.17
C LYS A 57 9.69 2.44 -13.15
N LEU A 58 10.13 1.97 -11.98
CA LEU A 58 11.33 1.14 -11.84
C LEU A 58 11.03 -0.35 -12.06
N LEU A 59 9.80 -0.82 -11.86
CA LEU A 59 9.44 -2.24 -12.05
C LEU A 59 9.84 -2.80 -13.44
N PRO A 60 9.65 -2.09 -14.57
CA PRO A 60 10.14 -2.57 -15.87
C PRO A 60 11.66 -2.75 -15.92
N THR A 61 12.42 -1.90 -15.24
CA THR A 61 13.87 -2.01 -15.16
C THR A 61 14.29 -3.25 -14.35
N ILE A 62 13.62 -3.52 -13.23
CA ILE A 62 13.83 -4.73 -12.43
C ILE A 62 13.52 -5.98 -13.28
N SER A 63 12.38 -6.00 -13.97
CA SER A 63 12.02 -7.10 -14.86
C SER A 63 13.00 -7.29 -16.01
N ASN A 64 13.64 -6.22 -16.51
CA ASN A 64 14.70 -6.33 -17.51
C ASN A 64 15.98 -6.95 -16.94
N PHE A 65 16.34 -6.67 -15.68
CA PHE A 65 17.46 -7.35 -15.03
C PHE A 65 17.19 -8.84 -14.88
N GLN A 66 16.01 -9.21 -14.39
CA GLN A 66 15.58 -10.62 -14.25
C GLN A 66 15.69 -11.34 -15.60
N ARG A 67 15.10 -10.78 -16.66
CA ARG A 67 15.19 -11.34 -18.03
C ARG A 67 16.63 -11.42 -18.55
N ALA A 68 17.47 -10.44 -18.25
CA ALA A 68 18.88 -10.46 -18.66
C ALA A 68 19.65 -11.58 -17.97
N PHE A 69 19.38 -11.86 -16.69
CA PHE A 69 20.00 -12.94 -15.95
C PHE A 69 19.45 -14.33 -16.34
N GLU A 70 18.16 -14.43 -16.65
CA GLU A 70 17.55 -15.67 -17.16
C GLU A 70 18.15 -16.14 -18.50
N HIS A 71 18.55 -15.18 -19.36
CA HIS A 71 19.16 -15.46 -20.66
C HIS A 71 20.69 -15.28 -20.66
N LEU A 72 21.31 -15.24 -19.49
CA LEU A 72 22.75 -15.09 -19.38
C LEU A 72 23.45 -16.33 -19.98
N PRO A 73 24.40 -16.16 -20.91
CA PRO A 73 25.20 -17.27 -21.43
C PRO A 73 25.95 -18.00 -20.30
N GLU A 74 25.96 -19.34 -20.34
CA GLU A 74 26.58 -20.16 -19.30
C GLU A 74 28.08 -19.86 -19.11
N ASP A 75 28.79 -19.53 -20.19
CA ASP A 75 30.21 -19.18 -20.17
C ASP A 75 30.50 -17.84 -19.46
N LEU A 76 29.48 -16.99 -19.28
CA LEU A 76 29.57 -15.73 -18.56
C LEU A 76 29.01 -15.80 -17.13
N ALA A 77 28.30 -16.87 -16.77
CA ALA A 77 27.64 -17.01 -15.46
C ALA A 77 28.58 -16.82 -14.27
N ASP A 78 29.83 -17.29 -14.41
CA ASP A 78 30.82 -17.23 -13.34
C ASP A 78 31.72 -15.98 -13.36
N HIS A 79 31.54 -15.09 -14.34
CA HIS A 79 32.38 -13.92 -14.51
C HIS A 79 32.19 -12.90 -13.37
N ASP A 80 33.27 -12.43 -12.75
CA ASP A 80 33.22 -11.55 -11.57
C ASP A 80 32.41 -10.27 -11.80
N TRP A 81 32.48 -9.70 -13.01
CA TRP A 81 31.67 -8.54 -13.38
C TRP A 81 30.15 -8.84 -13.35
N ILE A 82 29.73 -10.03 -13.77
CA ILE A 82 28.33 -10.44 -13.73
C ILE A 82 27.87 -10.64 -12.28
N LYS A 83 28.71 -11.26 -11.46
CA LYS A 83 28.45 -11.42 -10.01
C LYS A 83 28.27 -10.07 -9.32
N GLY A 84 29.09 -9.07 -9.66
CA GLY A 84 28.94 -7.71 -9.17
C GLY A 84 27.62 -7.05 -9.61
N LEU A 85 27.18 -7.29 -10.85
CA LEU A 85 25.91 -6.77 -11.36
C LEU A 85 24.71 -7.43 -10.67
N GLN A 86 24.75 -8.76 -10.46
CA GLN A 86 23.73 -9.49 -9.71
C GLN A 86 23.64 -9.00 -8.26
N ALA A 87 24.78 -8.79 -7.59
CA ALA A 87 24.80 -8.22 -6.25
C ALA A 87 24.19 -6.81 -6.19
N THR A 88 24.40 -6.00 -7.23
CA THR A 88 23.81 -4.66 -7.33
C THR A 88 22.29 -4.72 -7.48
N GLU A 89 21.78 -5.64 -8.31
CA GLU A 89 20.33 -5.85 -8.46
C GLU A 89 19.70 -6.37 -7.16
N GLN A 90 20.35 -7.31 -6.48
CA GLN A 90 19.89 -7.80 -5.19
C GLN A 90 19.84 -6.71 -4.12
N GLN A 91 20.84 -5.82 -4.09
CA GLN A 91 20.82 -4.67 -3.18
C GLN A 91 19.66 -3.72 -3.50
N LEU A 92 19.43 -3.42 -4.78
CA LEU A 92 18.29 -2.60 -5.21
C LEU A 92 16.96 -3.22 -4.75
N MET A 93 16.79 -4.53 -4.94
CA MET A 93 15.61 -5.25 -4.48
C MET A 93 15.47 -5.20 -2.95
N SER A 94 16.56 -5.37 -2.21
CA SER A 94 16.57 -5.27 -0.75
C SER A 94 16.12 -3.88 -0.27
N ASP A 95 16.63 -2.82 -0.89
CA ASP A 95 16.27 -1.43 -0.57
C ASP A 95 14.78 -1.16 -0.86
N LEU A 96 14.27 -1.67 -1.98
CA LEU A 96 12.86 -1.56 -2.33
C LEU A 96 11.96 -2.35 -1.37
N THR A 97 12.38 -3.53 -0.93
CA THR A 97 11.66 -4.30 0.09
C THR A 97 11.64 -3.60 1.44
N ALA A 98 12.74 -2.92 1.81
CA ALA A 98 12.79 -2.14 3.04
C ALA A 98 11.80 -0.97 3.08
N VAL A 99 11.45 -0.40 1.91
CA VAL A 99 10.39 0.62 1.79
C VAL A 99 8.98 0.05 1.57
N GLY A 100 8.83 -1.27 1.66
CA GLY A 100 7.54 -1.96 1.65
C GLY A 100 7.15 -2.63 0.33
N LEU A 101 8.05 -2.68 -0.68
CA LEU A 101 7.78 -3.43 -1.91
C LEU A 101 7.84 -4.94 -1.66
N LYS A 102 6.82 -5.67 -2.10
CA LYS A 102 6.75 -7.13 -2.02
C LYS A 102 6.32 -7.69 -3.37
N GLN A 103 6.99 -8.74 -3.82
CA GLN A 103 6.54 -9.51 -4.98
C GLN A 103 5.32 -10.36 -4.58
N ILE A 104 4.38 -10.54 -5.49
CA ILE A 104 3.20 -11.38 -5.31
C ILE A 104 3.60 -12.84 -5.61
N ASP A 105 3.43 -13.72 -4.63
CA ASP A 105 3.65 -15.17 -4.80
C ASP A 105 2.45 -15.77 -5.55
N SER A 106 2.57 -15.88 -6.87
CA SER A 106 1.46 -16.31 -7.74
C SER A 106 1.54 -17.78 -8.16
N LEU A 107 2.73 -18.33 -8.40
CA LEU A 107 2.89 -19.65 -9.03
C LEU A 107 2.30 -20.76 -8.15
N GLY A 108 1.43 -21.61 -8.72
CA GLY A 108 0.77 -22.70 -8.00
C GLY A 108 -0.29 -22.25 -6.99
N LYS A 109 -0.65 -20.96 -6.96
CA LYS A 109 -1.73 -20.44 -6.12
C LYS A 109 -3.04 -20.30 -6.92
N PRO A 110 -4.20 -20.31 -6.25
CA PRO A 110 -5.45 -19.91 -6.87
C PRO A 110 -5.36 -18.48 -7.41
N VAL A 111 -6.03 -18.22 -8.53
CA VAL A 111 -6.10 -16.90 -9.11
C VAL A 111 -6.93 -15.95 -8.23
N ASP A 112 -6.34 -14.82 -7.82
CA ASP A 112 -7.04 -13.71 -7.18
C ASP A 112 -7.20 -12.53 -8.16
N PRO A 113 -8.42 -12.14 -8.56
CA PRO A 113 -8.66 -11.00 -9.45
C PRO A 113 -8.11 -9.66 -8.94
N GLN A 114 -7.84 -9.52 -7.64
CA GLN A 114 -7.24 -8.31 -7.08
C GLN A 114 -5.73 -8.25 -7.30
N GLN A 115 -5.08 -9.40 -7.46
CA GLN A 115 -3.62 -9.54 -7.53
C GLN A 115 -3.14 -9.98 -8.91
N HIS A 116 -4.01 -10.56 -9.72
CA HIS A 116 -3.66 -11.21 -10.98
C HIS A 116 -4.44 -10.69 -12.17
N GLU A 117 -3.74 -10.53 -13.29
CA GLU A 117 -4.29 -10.33 -14.63
C GLU A 117 -4.11 -11.64 -15.42
N VAL A 118 -5.21 -12.33 -15.70
CA VAL A 118 -5.16 -13.60 -16.45
C VAL A 118 -5.03 -13.29 -17.94
N LEU A 119 -3.94 -13.74 -18.55
CA LEU A 119 -3.69 -13.56 -19.98
C LEU A 119 -4.26 -14.70 -20.82
N GLN A 120 -4.16 -15.93 -20.32
CA GLN A 120 -4.57 -17.12 -21.05
C GLN A 120 -4.84 -18.28 -20.08
N ALA A 121 -5.53 -19.31 -20.57
CA ALA A 121 -5.71 -20.58 -19.89
C ALA A 121 -4.90 -21.69 -20.59
N ALA A 122 -4.36 -22.64 -19.83
CA ALA A 122 -3.59 -23.78 -20.32
C ALA A 122 -3.96 -25.07 -19.56
N ALA A 123 -3.42 -26.21 -19.97
CA ALA A 123 -3.62 -27.48 -19.26
C ALA A 123 -3.11 -27.39 -17.82
N GLY A 124 -3.91 -27.86 -16.87
CA GLY A 124 -3.60 -27.81 -15.45
C GLY A 124 -4.83 -27.67 -14.57
N GLU A 125 -4.62 -27.68 -13.25
CA GLU A 125 -5.69 -27.56 -12.27
C GLU A 125 -6.45 -26.24 -12.44
N LYS A 126 -7.78 -26.34 -12.50
CA LYS A 126 -8.65 -25.20 -12.81
C LYS A 126 -8.42 -24.05 -11.84
N ASP A 127 -8.31 -22.84 -12.38
CA ASP A 127 -8.17 -21.59 -11.62
C ASP A 127 -6.87 -21.50 -10.78
N ILE A 128 -5.92 -22.42 -10.97
CA ILE A 128 -4.58 -22.37 -10.38
C ILE A 128 -3.61 -21.73 -11.38
N VAL A 129 -2.75 -20.82 -10.91
CA VAL A 129 -1.69 -20.22 -11.72
C VAL A 129 -0.66 -21.28 -12.09
N VAL A 130 -0.52 -21.55 -13.38
CA VAL A 130 0.46 -22.51 -13.92
C VAL A 130 1.74 -21.84 -14.40
N THR A 131 1.70 -20.55 -14.72
CA THR A 131 2.86 -19.79 -15.18
C THR A 131 2.68 -18.31 -14.86
N VAL A 132 3.74 -17.66 -14.41
CA VAL A 132 3.80 -16.21 -14.23
C VAL A 132 4.55 -15.63 -15.43
N MET A 133 3.87 -14.82 -16.23
CA MET A 133 4.43 -14.18 -17.43
C MET A 133 5.09 -12.84 -17.09
N GLU A 134 4.54 -12.12 -16.11
CA GLU A 134 5.12 -10.90 -15.55
C GLU A 134 4.84 -10.86 -14.06
N GLU A 135 5.89 -10.66 -13.27
CA GLU A 135 5.81 -10.65 -11.80
C GLU A 135 4.93 -9.51 -11.28
N GLY A 136 4.05 -9.82 -10.33
CA GLY A 136 3.22 -8.84 -9.63
C GLY A 136 3.92 -8.24 -8.42
N TYR A 137 3.54 -7.02 -8.05
CA TYR A 137 4.12 -6.31 -6.92
C TYR A 137 3.07 -5.54 -6.11
N MET A 138 3.26 -5.55 -4.79
CA MET A 138 2.51 -4.77 -3.81
C MET A 138 3.45 -3.80 -3.10
N LEU A 139 2.96 -2.59 -2.84
CA LEU A 139 3.63 -1.64 -1.95
C LEU A 139 2.81 -1.55 -0.66
N ASN A 140 3.41 -1.95 0.45
CA ASN A 140 2.70 -2.19 1.71
C ASN A 140 1.57 -3.21 1.49
N GLU A 141 0.31 -2.77 1.60
CA GLU A 141 -0.88 -3.62 1.45
C GLU A 141 -1.63 -3.37 0.13
N LYS A 142 -1.08 -2.54 -0.76
CA LYS A 142 -1.73 -2.16 -2.02
C LYS A 142 -1.02 -2.77 -3.20
N VAL A 143 -1.77 -3.44 -4.07
CA VAL A 143 -1.28 -3.90 -5.38
C VAL A 143 -0.96 -2.68 -6.25
N ILE A 144 0.30 -2.58 -6.69
CA ILE A 144 0.77 -1.50 -7.59
C ILE A 144 1.00 -2.00 -9.01
N ARG A 145 1.23 -3.31 -9.17
CA ARG A 145 1.25 -4.01 -10.46
C ARG A 145 0.68 -5.41 -10.26
N PRO A 146 -0.44 -5.79 -10.92
CA PRO A 146 -0.92 -7.16 -10.88
C PRO A 146 0.07 -8.10 -11.58
N ALA A 147 0.18 -9.33 -11.11
CA ALA A 147 0.96 -10.35 -11.82
C ALA A 147 0.19 -10.78 -13.08
N LYS A 148 0.87 -10.86 -14.22
CA LYS A 148 0.27 -11.41 -15.43
C LYS A 148 0.49 -12.91 -15.45
N VAL A 149 -0.60 -13.67 -15.49
CA VAL A 149 -0.56 -15.12 -15.23
C VAL A 149 -1.27 -15.92 -16.31
N VAL A 150 -0.85 -17.18 -16.42
CA VAL A 150 -1.57 -18.24 -17.10
C VAL A 150 -2.22 -19.11 -16.04
N VAL A 151 -3.49 -19.46 -16.21
CA VAL A 151 -4.23 -20.32 -15.27
C VAL A 151 -4.58 -21.67 -15.88
N GLY A 152 -4.76 -22.69 -15.05
CA GLY A 152 -5.23 -24.00 -15.50
C GLY A 152 -6.70 -23.95 -15.92
N ASN A 153 -7.05 -24.71 -16.96
CA ASN A 153 -8.41 -24.81 -17.51
C ASN A 153 -9.22 -25.99 -16.91
N GLY A 154 -8.59 -26.89 -16.16
CA GLY A 154 -9.21 -28.08 -15.58
C GLY A 154 -9.26 -29.31 -16.48
N GLU A 155 -8.53 -29.32 -17.59
CA GLU A 155 -8.30 -30.50 -18.44
C GLU A 155 -7.19 -31.42 -17.92
#